data_AF-A0AAW2HYT4-F1
#
_entry.id   AF-A0AAW2HYT4-F1
#
_cell.length_a   1.000
_cell.length_b   1.000
_cell.length_c   1.000
_cell.angle_alpha   90.00
_cell.angle_beta   90.00
_cell.angle_gamma   90.00
#
_symmetry.space_group_name_H-M   'P 1'
#
loop_
_entity.id
_entity.type
_entity.pdbx_description
1 polymer ?
#
loop_
_entity_poly.entity_id
_entity_poly.type
_entity_poly.pdbx_seq_one_letter_code
_entity_poly.pdbx_strand_id
1 'polypeptide(L)' 'MKWWTHGQEPLFGVAGRFRADRDVYFRGKINNSSELGLSYEQKLSDGIVLTMSTMFDLKNFASGMHKFGLGLRLQL' A
#
# COMPACT_ATOMS: atom_id res chain seq x y z
N MET A 1 5.96 -17.17 -0.45
CA MET A 1 5.48 -17.54 0.90
C MET A 1 6.72 -17.71 1.78
N LYS A 2 6.83 -16.94 2.87
CA LYS A 2 8.01 -16.95 3.76
C LYS A 2 7.70 -17.88 4.93
N TRP A 3 8.42 -18.99 5.06
CA TRP A 3 8.27 -19.97 6.14
C TRP A 3 9.26 -19.64 7.26
N TRP A 4 8.88 -19.88 8.52
CA TRP A 4 9.69 -19.51 9.68
C TRP A 4 10.62 -20.65 10.09
N THR A 5 11.87 -20.29 10.40
CA THR A 5 12.86 -21.16 11.06
C THR A 5 13.05 -20.66 12.49
N HIS A 6 13.35 -21.56 13.43
CA HIS A 6 13.47 -21.29 14.87
C HIS A 6 14.30 -20.02 15.15
N GLY A 7 13.71 -19.01 15.82
CA GLY A 7 14.35 -17.71 16.11
C GLY A 7 13.95 -16.53 15.20
N GLN A 8 13.00 -16.72 14.28
CA GLN A 8 12.41 -15.62 13.50
C GLN A 8 11.03 -15.23 14.04
N GLU A 9 10.81 -13.94 14.27
CA GLU A 9 9.48 -13.44 14.62
C GLU A 9 8.50 -13.68 13.45
N PRO A 10 7.29 -14.18 13.73
CA PRO A 10 6.33 -14.46 12.68
C PRO A 10 5.90 -13.16 11.99
N LEU A 11 6.14 -13.04 10.68
CA LEU A 11 5.66 -11.89 9.89
C LEU A 11 4.21 -12.11 9.50
N PHE A 12 3.31 -11.27 10.01
CA PHE A 12 1.91 -11.25 9.64
C PHE A 12 1.48 -9.85 9.23
N GLY A 13 0.47 -9.78 8.37
CA GLY A 13 -0.10 -8.51 7.95
C GLY A 13 -1.55 -8.65 7.53
N VAL A 14 -2.27 -7.56 7.69
CA VAL A 14 -3.66 -7.42 7.30
C VAL A 14 -3.71 -6.41 6.17
N ALA A 15 -4.45 -6.74 5.11
CA ALA A 15 -4.67 -5.82 4.01
C ALA A 15 -6.16 -5.76 3.67
N GLY A 16 -6.60 -4.56 3.28
CA GLY A 16 -7.96 -4.29 2.87
C GLY A 16 -7.97 -3.51 1.57
N ARG A 17 -8.99 -3.77 0.74
CA ARG A 17 -9.32 -2.96 -0.42
C ARG A 17 -10.74 -2.44 -0.22
N PHE A 18 -10.88 -1.14 -0.27
CA PHE A 18 -12.16 -0.45 -0.20
C PHE A 18 -12.43 0.21 -1.55
N ARG A 19 -13.60 -0.08 -2.12
CA ARG A 19 -14.09 0.60 -3.31
C ARG A 19 -14.97 1.75 -2.84
N ALA A 20 -14.46 2.97 -2.91
CA ALA A 20 -15.22 4.14 -2.52
C ALA A 20 -16.25 4.51 -3.60
N ASP A 21 -15.89 4.32 -4.86
CA ASP A 21 -16.77 4.58 -6.00
C ASP A 21 -16.48 3.59 -7.15
N ARG A 22 -17.24 3.65 -8.23
CA ARG A 22 -17.03 2.83 -9.43
C ARG A 22 -15.59 2.93 -9.94
N ASP A 23 -15.04 4.14 -9.85
CA ASP A 23 -13.78 4.56 -10.45
C ASP A 23 -12.70 4.88 -9.40
N VAL A 24 -12.98 4.68 -8.11
CA VAL A 24 -12.07 5.01 -6.99
C VAL A 24 -11.88 3.84 -6.03
N TYR A 25 -10.63 3.49 -5.76
CA TYR A 25 -10.24 2.47 -4.80
C TYR A 25 -9.21 2.97 -3.80
N PHE A 26 -9.44 2.63 -2.54
CA PHE A 26 -8.45 2.74 -1.47
C PHE A 26 -7.94 1.34 -1.14
N ARG A 27 -6.64 1.20 -0.90
CA ARG A 27 -6.06 -0.02 -0.33
C ARG A 27 -5.20 0.36 0.84
N GLY A 28 -5.31 -0.42 1.90
CA GLY A 28 -4.46 -0.32 3.08
C GLY A 28 -3.86 -1.66 3.36
N LYS A 29 -2.60 -1.68 3.79
CA LYS A 29 -1.93 -2.86 4.32
C LYS A 29 -1.13 -2.46 5.54
N ILE A 30 -1.18 -3.28 6.58
CA ILE A 30 -0.38 -3.11 7.78
C ILE A 30 0.25 -4.45 8.14
N ASN A 31 1.49 -4.43 8.63
CA ASN A 31 2.16 -5.63 9.13
C ASN A 31 2.67 -5.44 10.57
N ASN A 32 3.08 -6.54 11.18
CA ASN A 32 3.63 -6.54 12.54
C ASN A 32 5.06 -5.99 12.64
N SER A 33 5.67 -5.58 11.52
CA SER A 33 6.88 -4.77 11.52
C SER A 33 6.59 -3.27 11.63
N SER A 34 5.32 -2.90 11.83
CA SER A 34 4.82 -1.53 11.90
C SER A 34 4.97 -0.77 10.58
N GLU A 35 4.91 -1.47 9.45
CA GLU A 35 4.84 -0.82 8.14
C GLU A 35 3.37 -0.66 7.73
N LEU A 36 2.95 0.59 7.49
CA LEU A 36 1.63 0.93 6.97
C LEU A 36 1.78 1.35 5.50
N GLY A 37 1.29 0.52 4.60
CA GLY A 37 1.13 0.87 3.20
C GLY A 37 -0.27 1.39 2.92
N LEU A 38 -0.39 2.58 2.36
CA LEU A 38 -1.64 3.11 1.82
C LEU A 38 -1.51 3.25 0.31
N SER A 39 -2.60 3.05 -0.41
CA SER A 39 -2.67 3.44 -1.81
C SER A 39 -4.06 3.91 -2.19
N TYR A 40 -4.07 4.91 -3.04
CA TYR A 40 -5.23 5.48 -3.66
C TYR A 40 -5.15 5.20 -5.16
N GLU A 41 -6.22 4.71 -5.75
CA GLU A 41 -6.33 4.48 -7.18
C GLU A 41 -7.58 5.18 -7.68
N GLN A 42 -7.39 6.01 -8.71
CA GLN A 42 -8.43 6.77 -9.35
C GLN A 42 -8.37 6.55 -10.85
N LYS A 43 -9.47 6.05 -11.41
CA LYS A 43 -9.69 6.05 -12.84
C LYS A 43 -10.16 7.44 -13.25
N LEU A 44 -9.36 8.11 -14.09
CA LEU A 44 -9.61 9.48 -14.55
C LEU A 44 -10.46 9.50 -15.83
N SER A 45 -10.27 8.50 -16.69
CA SER A 45 -11.05 8.31 -17.93
C SER A 45 -10.97 6.83 -18.36
N ASP A 46 -11.71 6.46 -19.40
CA ASP A 46 -11.53 5.17 -20.06
C ASP A 46 -10.12 5.09 -20.65
N GLY A 47 -9.29 4.23 -20.05
CA GLY A 47 -7.89 4.06 -20.41
C GLY A 47 -6.88 4.81 -19.54
N ILE A 48 -7.28 5.64 -18.56
CA ILE A 48 -6.34 6.35 -17.68
C ILE A 48 -6.63 6.03 -16.21
N VAL A 49 -5.66 5.41 -15.53
CA VAL A 49 -5.72 5.13 -14.09
C VAL A 49 -4.50 5.74 -13.40
N LEU A 50 -4.75 6.63 -12.45
CA LEU A 50 -3.74 7.18 -11.55
C LEU A 50 -3.71 6.36 -10.27
N THR A 51 -2.54 5.91 -9.85
CA THR A 51 -2.31 5.26 -8.57
C THR A 51 -1.30 6.06 -7.77
N MET A 52 -1.68 6.44 -6.56
CA MET A 52 -0.78 7.02 -5.57
C MET A 52 -0.58 6.00 -4.46
N SER A 53 0.66 5.79 -4.03
CA SER A 53 0.99 4.83 -2.98
C SER A 53 1.96 5.45 -2.00
N THR A 54 1.78 5.16 -0.73
CA THR A 54 2.66 5.57 0.34
C THR A 54 2.95 4.39 1.26
N MET A 55 4.14 4.36 1.84
CA MET A 55 4.53 3.37 2.82
C MET A 55 5.22 4.10 3.97
N PHE A 56 4.55 4.08 5.11
CA PHE A 56 5.00 4.65 6.36
C PHE A 56 5.64 3.56 7.22
N ASP A 57 6.83 3.85 7.74
CA ASP A 57 7.41 3.11 8.86
C ASP A 57 6.92 3.78 10.15
N LEU A 58 6.02 3.12 10.88
CA LEU A 58 5.45 3.65 12.12
C LEU A 58 6.42 3.55 13.30
N LYS A 59 7.46 2.70 13.24
CA LYS A 59 8.50 2.66 14.29
C LYS A 59 9.34 3.92 14.26
N ASN A 60 9.63 4.41 13.07
CA ASN A 60 10.46 5.60 12.87
C ASN A 60 9.67 6.73 12.21
N PHE A 61 8.45 6.99 12.68
CA PHE A 61 7.62 8.07 12.12
C PHE A 61 8.31 9.44 12.21
N ALA A 62 9.11 9.67 13.25
CA ALA A 62 9.87 10.90 13.44
C ALA A 62 11.12 11.02 12.53
N SER A 63 11.61 9.94 11.94
CA SER A 63 12.85 9.97 11.12
C SER A 63 12.60 10.32 9.64
N GLY A 64 11.34 10.43 9.23
CA GLY A 64 10.96 10.96 7.91
C GLY A 64 11.24 10.05 6.71
N MET A 65 11.69 8.81 6.91
CA MET A 65 11.95 7.86 5.82
C MET A 65 10.65 7.17 5.33
N HIS A 66 9.75 7.94 4.75
CA HIS A 66 8.50 7.43 4.17
C HIS A 66 8.62 7.32 2.65
N LYS A 67 8.18 6.18 2.11
CA LYS A 67 8.23 5.97 0.66
C LYS A 67 6.94 6.49 0.06
N PHE A 68 7.07 7.24 -1.03
CA PHE A 68 5.96 7.71 -1.84
C PHE A 68 6.16 7.21 -3.26
N GLY A 69 5.07 6.87 -3.92
CA GLY A 69 5.06 6.37 -5.29
C GLY A 69 3.83 6.90 -6.03
N LEU A 70 4.03 7.19 -7.30
CA LEU A 70 2.97 7.56 -8.24
C LEU A 70 3.10 6.67 -9.47
N GLY A 71 1.98 6.15 -9.93
CA GLY A 71 1.87 5.31 -11.11
C GLY A 71 0.75 5.84 -12.00
N LEU A 72 1.07 6.09 -13.27
CA LEU A 72 0.08 6.40 -14.28
C LEU A 72 -0.01 5.21 -15.22
N ARG A 73 -1.18 4.58 -15.28
CA ARG A 73 -1.46 3.51 -16.23
C ARG A 73 -2.30 4.06 -17.36
N LEU A 74 -1.74 3.97 -18.57
CA LEU A 74 -2.41 4.28 -19.82
C LEU A 74 -2.74 2.97 -20.53
N GLN A 75 -3.98 2.83 -20.96
CA GLN A 75 -4.46 1.72 -21.78
C GLN A 75 -4.84 2.34 -23.13
N LEU A 76 -4.05 2.00 -24.15
CA LEU A 76 -4.29 2.38 -25.54
C LEU A 76 -5.29 1.41 -26.19
#